data_AF-A0A4Y3WMK1-F1
#
_entry.id   AF-A0A4Y3WMK1-F1
#
_cell.length_a   1.000
_cell.length_b   1.000
_cell.length_c   1.000
_cell.angle_alpha   90.00
_cell.angle_beta   90.00
_cell.angle_gamma   90.00
#
_symmetry.space_group_name_H-M   'P 1'
#
loop_
_entity.id
_entity.type
_entity.pdbx_description
1 polymer ?
#
loop_
_entity_poly.entity_id
_entity_poly.type
_entity_poly.pdbx_seq_one_letter_code
_entity_poly.pdbx_strand_id
1 'polypeptide(L)'
;MPPVPRGGSAVVATTWAVAGVVHLVIALRADGAGAVLGFALSAVALAGAVALLVDPRPELLVVAAVAGVVGVAAFAVPLILPLLGIGAPAADALDGWRIGGFVVDALTVRLAAFTLRRAGRARA
;
A
#
# COMPACT_ATOMS: atom_id res chain seq x y z
N MET A 1 -23.13 -5.50 -4.54
CA MET A 1 -22.00 -6.18 -3.86
C MET A 1 -22.41 -6.46 -2.41
N PRO A 2 -22.03 -7.57 -1.76
CA PRO A 2 -22.38 -7.81 -0.36
C PRO A 2 -21.67 -6.81 0.56
N PRO A 3 -22.22 -6.57 1.77
CA PRO A 3 -21.59 -5.69 2.74
C PRO A 3 -20.25 -6.25 3.22
N VAL A 4 -19.24 -5.39 3.31
CA VAL A 4 -17.91 -5.75 3.84
C VAL A 4 -17.99 -5.89 5.37
N PRO A 5 -17.37 -6.93 5.98
CA PRO A 5 -17.32 -7.04 7.43
C PRO A 5 -16.61 -5.83 8.05
N ARG A 6 -17.31 -5.08 8.92
CA ARG A 6 -16.78 -3.84 9.54
C ARG A 6 -15.42 -4.00 10.22
N GLY A 7 -15.20 -5.14 10.90
CA GLY A 7 -13.91 -5.41 11.54
C GLY A 7 -12.77 -5.60 10.53
N GLY A 8 -13.03 -6.25 9.40
CA GLY A 8 -12.03 -6.46 8.35
C GLY A 8 -11.69 -5.17 7.61
N SER A 9 -12.70 -4.36 7.28
CA SER A 9 -12.48 -3.05 6.65
C SER A 9 -11.73 -2.09 7.56
N ALA A 10 -12.00 -2.08 8.88
CA ALA A 10 -11.27 -1.25 9.83
C ALA A 10 -9.78 -1.63 9.90
N VAL A 11 -9.44 -2.92 9.95
CA VAL A 11 -8.04 -3.37 9.97
C VAL A 11 -7.30 -2.99 8.69
N VAL A 12 -7.94 -3.13 7.53
CA VAL A 12 -7.38 -2.71 6.24
C VAL A 12 -7.19 -1.19 6.23
N ALA A 13 -8.19 -0.42 6.67
CA ALA A 13 -8.11 1.04 6.71
C ALA A 13 -6.96 1.53 7.60
N THR A 14 -6.80 0.96 8.79
CA THR A 14 -5.69 1.29 9.70
C THR A 14 -4.35 0.97 9.07
N THR A 15 -4.20 -0.21 8.47
CA THR A 15 -2.95 -0.60 7.81
C THR A 15 -2.63 0.32 6.64
N TRP A 16 -3.64 0.69 5.85
CA TRP A 16 -3.49 1.59 4.72
C TRP A 16 -3.16 3.02 5.16
N ALA A 17 -3.74 3.50 6.27
CA ALA A 17 -3.36 4.78 6.86
C ALA A 17 -1.88 4.79 7.33
N VAL A 18 -1.42 3.71 7.95
CA VAL A 18 0.00 3.53 8.30
C VAL A 18 0.88 3.56 7.05
N ALA A 19 0.47 2.87 5.97
CA ALA A 19 1.17 2.95 4.67
C ALA A 19 1.28 4.39 4.19
N GLY A 20 0.18 5.16 4.30
CA GLY A 20 0.15 6.57 3.91
C GLY A 20 1.12 7.44 4.69
N VAL A 21 1.25 7.22 6.00
CA VAL A 21 2.23 7.92 6.85
C VAL A 21 3.66 7.53 6.46
N VAL A 22 3.93 6.24 6.24
CA VAL A 22 5.26 5.78 5.84
C VAL A 22 5.66 6.38 4.49
N HIS A 23 4.77 6.37 3.49
CA HIS A 23 5.02 6.98 2.19
C HIS A 23 5.23 8.49 2.27
N LEU A 24 4.54 9.18 3.19
CA LEU A 24 4.79 10.60 3.45
C LEU A 24 6.21 10.83 4.00
N VAL A 25 6.65 10.03 4.97
CA VAL A 25 8.00 10.14 5.53
C VAL A 25 9.06 9.86 4.47
N ILE A 26 8.85 8.85 3.62
CA ILE A 26 9.73 8.56 2.49
C ILE A 26 9.75 9.75 1.52
N ALA A 27 8.59 10.32 1.19
CA ALA A 27 8.49 11.47 0.27
C ALA A 27 9.25 12.69 0.77
N LEU A 28 9.14 13.00 2.07
CA LEU A 28 9.84 14.13 2.72
C LEU A 28 11.37 13.98 2.73
N ARG A 29 11.88 12.76 2.53
CA ARG A 29 13.31 12.44 2.49
C ARG A 29 13.84 12.19 1.08
N ALA A 30 12.95 12.07 0.11
CA ALA A 30 13.28 11.82 -1.28
C ALA A 30 13.39 13.12 -2.06
N ASP A 31 14.02 13.04 -3.22
CA ASP A 31 14.12 14.10 -4.21
C ASP A 31 13.39 13.72 -5.51
N GLY A 32 13.12 14.74 -6.33
CA GLY A 32 12.57 14.59 -7.68
C GLY A 32 11.36 13.64 -7.78
N ALA A 33 11.47 12.63 -8.66
CA ALA A 33 10.39 11.70 -8.95
C ALA A 33 10.04 10.78 -7.76
N GLY A 34 11.02 10.47 -6.90
CA GLY A 34 10.78 9.66 -5.70
C GLY A 34 9.87 10.36 -4.70
N ALA A 35 10.06 11.67 -4.51
CA ALA A 35 9.19 12.49 -3.67
C ALA A 35 7.76 12.54 -4.22
N VAL A 36 7.60 12.78 -5.52
CA VAL A 36 6.27 12.84 -6.18
C VAL A 36 5.52 11.52 -6.01
N LEU A 37 6.17 10.38 -6.26
CA LEU A 37 5.55 9.07 -6.08
C LEU A 37 5.16 8.82 -4.62
N GLY A 38 6.04 9.14 -3.66
CA GLY A 38 5.75 8.99 -2.24
C GLY A 38 4.55 9.83 -1.79
N PHE A 39 4.45 11.10 -2.23
CA PHE A 39 3.29 11.94 -1.96
C PHE A 39 2.01 11.38 -2.58
N ALA A 40 2.08 10.88 -3.82
CA ALA A 40 0.92 10.27 -4.48
C ALA A 40 0.43 9.02 -3.75
N LEU A 41 1.34 8.11 -3.38
CA LEU A 41 1.01 6.91 -2.60
C LEU A 41 0.44 7.28 -1.22
N SER A 42 1.01 8.29 -0.56
CA SER A 42 0.50 8.81 0.70
C SER A 42 -0.94 9.34 0.58
N ALA A 43 -1.19 10.19 -0.41
CA ALA A 43 -2.51 10.78 -0.63
C ALA A 43 -3.56 9.70 -0.93
N VAL A 44 -3.25 8.75 -1.81
CA VAL A 44 -4.14 7.62 -2.14
C VAL A 44 -4.44 6.78 -0.90
N ALA A 45 -3.42 6.49 -0.10
CA ALA A 45 -3.56 5.64 1.08
C ALA A 45 -4.40 6.30 2.18
N LEU A 46 -4.17 7.59 2.47
CA LEU A 46 -4.94 8.32 3.47
C LEU A 46 -6.38 8.56 3.03
N ALA A 47 -6.60 9.01 1.79
CA ALA A 47 -7.95 9.22 1.25
C ALA A 47 -8.72 7.90 1.20
N GLY A 48 -8.07 6.83 0.78
CA GLY A 48 -8.63 5.50 0.72
C GLY A 48 -8.97 4.91 2.09
N ALA A 49 -8.11 5.11 3.10
CA ALA A 49 -8.39 4.69 4.46
C ALA A 49 -9.63 5.39 5.03
N VAL A 50 -9.75 6.72 4.83
CA VAL A 50 -10.93 7.48 5.23
C VAL A 50 -12.18 6.99 4.50
N ALA A 51 -12.09 6.80 3.17
CA ALA A 51 -13.21 6.30 2.38
C ALA A 51 -13.69 4.92 2.88
N LEU A 52 -12.76 4.02 3.22
CA LEU A 52 -13.07 2.68 3.71
C LEU A 52 -13.69 2.68 5.11
N LEU A 53 -13.38 3.69 5.94
CA LEU A 53 -14.01 3.89 7.26
C LEU A 53 -15.42 4.48 7.15
N VAL A 54 -15.65 5.40 6.22
CA VAL A 54 -16.94 6.06 6.01
C VAL A 54 -17.93 5.12 5.33
N ASP A 55 -17.52 4.48 4.24
CA ASP A 55 -18.36 3.61 3.43
C ASP A 55 -17.58 2.35 2.99
N PRO A 56 -17.62 1.27 3.79
CA PRO A 56 -16.81 0.08 3.55
C PRO A 56 -17.33 -0.70 2.33
N ARG A 57 -16.81 -0.34 1.16
CA ARG A 57 -17.12 -0.95 -0.14
C ARG A 57 -16.06 -1.97 -0.56
N PRO A 58 -16.44 -3.10 -1.18
CA PRO A 58 -15.47 -4.09 -1.65
C PRO A 58 -14.55 -3.56 -2.75
N GLU A 59 -15.01 -2.61 -3.56
CA GLU A 59 -14.20 -1.91 -4.56
C GLU A 59 -13.01 -1.19 -3.89
N LEU A 60 -13.22 -0.58 -2.72
CA LEU A 60 -12.15 0.09 -1.98
C LEU A 60 -11.10 -0.89 -1.44
N LEU A 61 -11.50 -2.13 -1.12
CA LEU A 61 -10.53 -3.18 -0.77
C LEU A 61 -9.69 -3.60 -1.98
N VAL A 62 -10.28 -3.65 -3.17
CA VAL A 62 -9.52 -3.90 -4.41
C VAL A 62 -8.53 -2.77 -4.67
N VAL A 63 -8.97 -1.51 -4.52
CA VAL A 63 -8.09 -0.35 -4.65
C VAL A 63 -6.95 -0.40 -3.64
N ALA A 64 -7.23 -0.72 -2.37
CA ALA A 64 -6.20 -0.88 -1.35
C ALA A 64 -5.17 -1.97 -1.73
N ALA A 65 -5.63 -3.10 -2.26
CA ALA A 65 -4.74 -4.16 -2.74
C ALA A 65 -3.88 -3.70 -3.94
N VAL A 66 -4.47 -3.02 -4.92
CA VAL A 66 -3.72 -2.50 -6.07
C VAL A 66 -2.70 -1.46 -5.64
N ALA A 67 -3.08 -0.51 -4.77
CA ALA A 67 -2.17 0.48 -4.23
C ALA A 67 -1.00 -0.16 -3.46
N GLY A 68 -1.28 -1.18 -2.64
CA GLY A 68 -0.23 -1.94 -1.96
C GLY A 68 0.70 -2.68 -2.92
N VAL A 69 0.18 -3.25 -4.01
CA VAL A 69 1.04 -3.87 -5.05
C VAL A 69 1.94 -2.83 -5.72
N VAL A 70 1.42 -1.64 -6.01
CA VAL A 70 2.21 -0.54 -6.58
C VAL A 70 3.31 -0.10 -5.60
N GLY A 71 2.99 0.02 -4.30
CA GLY A 71 3.98 0.35 -3.26
C GLY A 71 5.06 -0.72 -3.10
N VAL A 72 4.68 -2.00 -3.13
CA VAL A 72 5.63 -3.13 -3.17
C VAL A 72 6.54 -3.04 -4.40
N ALA A 73 5.98 -2.77 -5.58
CA ALA A 73 6.75 -2.64 -6.81
C ALA A 73 7.70 -1.43 -6.77
N ALA A 74 7.26 -0.30 -6.19
CA ALA A 74 8.07 0.90 -6.02
C ALA A 74 9.33 0.65 -5.17
N PHE A 75 9.28 -0.33 -4.25
CA PHE A 75 10.45 -0.79 -3.51
C PHE A 75 11.26 -1.87 -4.26
N ALA A 76 10.60 -2.89 -4.79
CA ALA A 76 11.26 -4.06 -5.36
C ALA A 76 11.93 -3.78 -6.72
N VAL A 77 11.33 -2.95 -7.57
CA VAL A 77 11.85 -2.68 -8.93
C VAL A 77 13.22 -1.99 -8.88
N PRO A 78 13.44 -0.92 -8.08
CA PRO A 78 14.77 -0.32 -7.95
C PRO A 78 15.85 -1.26 -7.39
N LEU A 79 15.46 -2.30 -6.64
CA LEU A 79 16.39 -3.31 -6.14
C LEU A 79 16.76 -4.35 -7.21
N ILE A 80 15.80 -4.72 -8.07
CA ILE A 80 15.97 -5.78 -9.07
C ILE A 80 16.68 -5.26 -10.33
N LEU A 81 16.32 -4.07 -10.82
CA LEU A 81 16.84 -3.54 -12.08
C LEU A 81 18.39 -3.48 -12.14
N PRO A 82 19.10 -3.01 -11.09
CA PRO A 82 20.56 -3.01 -11.10
C PRO A 82 21.17 -4.42 -11.19
N LEU A 83 20.52 -5.43 -10.62
CA LEU A 83 20.95 -6.84 -10.72
C LEU A 83 20.84 -7.37 -12.16
N LEU A 84 19.99 -6.75 -12.97
CA LEU A 84 19.83 -7.05 -14.40
C LEU A 84 20.71 -6.14 -15.29
N GLY A 85 21.58 -5.31 -14.70
CA GLY A 85 22.42 -4.35 -15.43
C GLY A 85 21.67 -3.11 -15.93
N ILE A 86 20.48 -2.82 -15.40
CA ILE A 86 19.66 -1.66 -15.78
C ILE A 86 19.72 -0.59 -14.68
N GLY A 87 20.26 0.58 -15.03
CA GLY A 87 20.35 1.72 -14.11
C GLY A 87 21.44 1.58 -13.03
N ALA A 88 21.56 2.59 -12.18
CA ALA A 88 22.51 2.59 -11.07
C ALA A 88 21.88 2.00 -9.79
N PRO A 89 22.67 1.38 -8.89
CA PRO A 89 22.20 0.94 -7.59
C PRO A 89 21.63 2.10 -6.79
N ALA A 90 20.48 1.91 -6.14
CA ALA A 90 19.95 2.91 -5.22
C ALA A 90 20.87 3.01 -3.98
N ALA A 91 21.42 4.20 -3.72
CA ALA A 91 22.37 4.43 -2.62
C ALA A 91 21.81 4.03 -1.24
N ASP A 92 20.49 4.17 -1.05
CA ASP A 92 19.80 3.89 0.21
C ASP A 92 18.70 2.83 0.03
N ALA A 93 19.01 1.74 -0.67
CA ALA A 93 18.02 0.72 -1.01
C ALA A 93 17.47 -0.04 0.21
N LEU A 94 18.23 -0.07 1.32
CA LEU A 94 17.88 -0.75 2.57
C LEU A 94 17.58 0.20 3.73
N ASP A 95 17.14 1.43 3.43
CA ASP A 95 16.64 2.34 4.46
C ASP A 95 15.43 1.72 5.21
N GLY A 96 15.42 1.87 6.53
CA GLY A 96 14.41 1.24 7.39
C GLY A 96 12.98 1.67 7.05
N TRP A 97 12.78 2.91 6.60
CA TRP A 97 11.45 3.37 6.18
C TRP A 97 10.99 2.72 4.88
N ARG A 98 11.91 2.52 3.93
CA ARG A 98 11.61 1.83 2.67
C ARG A 98 11.23 0.36 2.91
N ILE A 99 11.98 -0.33 3.77
CA ILE A 99 11.66 -1.69 4.19
C ILE A 99 10.30 -1.72 4.91
N GLY A 100 10.06 -0.77 5.82
CA GLY A 100 8.79 -0.61 6.51
C GLY A 100 7.62 -0.40 5.54
N GLY A 101 7.79 0.46 4.53
CA GLY A 101 6.80 0.72 3.48
C GLY A 101 6.46 -0.56 2.72
N PHE A 102 7.48 -1.29 2.25
CA PHE A 102 7.30 -2.58 1.59
C PHE A 102 6.49 -3.58 2.44
N VAL A 103 6.83 -3.71 3.73
CA VAL A 103 6.13 -4.64 4.63
C VAL A 103 4.68 -4.23 4.82
N VAL A 104 4.41 -2.95 5.09
CA VAL A 104 3.04 -2.45 5.32
C VAL A 104 2.20 -2.53 4.04
N ASP A 105 2.78 -2.27 2.87
CA ASP A 105 2.11 -2.43 1.59
C ASP A 105 1.75 -3.90 1.33
N ALA A 106 2.69 -4.83 1.54
CA ALA A 106 2.44 -6.27 1.42
C ALA A 106 1.36 -6.77 2.40
N LEU A 107 1.36 -6.25 3.63
CA LEU A 107 0.30 -6.53 4.62
C LEU A 107 -1.05 -5.98 4.15
N THR A 108 -1.09 -4.76 3.61
CA THR A 108 -2.30 -4.15 3.05
C THR A 108 -2.90 -5.03 1.96
N VAL A 109 -2.08 -5.52 1.01
CA VAL A 109 -2.51 -6.46 -0.04
C VAL A 109 -3.12 -7.72 0.58
N ARG A 110 -2.41 -8.34 1.52
CA ARG A 110 -2.84 -9.61 2.14
C ARG A 110 -4.15 -9.46 2.92
N LEU A 111 -4.29 -8.38 3.69
CA LEU A 111 -5.48 -8.10 4.50
C LEU A 111 -6.69 -7.74 3.63
N ALA A 112 -6.48 -6.96 2.58
CA ALA A 112 -7.54 -6.64 1.61
C ALA A 112 -8.03 -7.91 0.90
N ALA A 113 -7.12 -8.72 0.37
CA ALA A 113 -7.46 -9.99 -0.28
C ALA A 113 -8.16 -10.97 0.67
N PHE A 114 -7.70 -11.07 1.92
CA PHE A 114 -8.32 -11.91 2.94
C PHE A 114 -9.75 -11.44 3.25
N THR A 115 -9.95 -10.14 3.43
CA THR A 115 -11.27 -9.54 3.74
C THR A 115 -12.24 -9.76 2.58
N LEU A 116 -11.77 -9.59 1.33
CA LEU A 116 -12.54 -9.90 0.12
C LEU A 116 -12.95 -11.38 0.07
N ARG A 117 -12.01 -12.32 0.28
CA ARG A 117 -12.32 -13.76 0.30
C ARG A 117 -13.29 -14.13 1.40
N ARG A 118 -13.20 -13.50 2.57
CA ARG A 118 -14.13 -13.72 3.69
C ARG A 118 -15.54 -13.23 3.34
N ALA A 119 -15.66 -12.04 2.76
CA ALA A 119 -16.95 -11.52 2.28
C ALA A 119 -17.54 -12.38 1.13
N GLY A 120 -16.68 -13.04 0.35
CA GLY A 120 -17.09 -14.01 -0.67
C GLY A 120 -17.59 -15.34 -0.09
N ARG A 121 -16.90 -15.90 0.91
CA ARG A 121 -17.26 -17.18 1.54
C ARG A 121 -18.53 -17.13 2.37
N ALA A 122 -18.87 -15.99 2.97
CA ALA A 122 -20.17 -15.80 3.61
C ALA A 122 -21.38 -15.93 2.66
N ARG A 123 -21.13 -16.14 1.35
CA ARG A 123 -22.14 -16.37 0.31
C ARG A 123 -22.34 -17.85 -0.05
N ALA A 124 -21.40 -18.72 0.31
CA ALA A 124 -21.38 -20.14 -0.08
C ALA A 124 -21.90 -21.00 1.07
#